data_AF-A0A4S0RV96-F1
#
_entry.id   AF-A0A4S0RV96-F1
#
_cell.length_a   1.000
_cell.length_b   1.000
_cell.length_c   1.000
_cell.angle_alpha   90.00
_cell.angle_beta   90.00
_cell.angle_gamma   90.00
#
_symmetry.space_group_name_H-M   'P 1'
#
loop_
_entity.id
_entity.type
_entity.pdbx_description
1 polymer ?
#
loop_
_entity_poly.entity_id
_entity_poly.type
_entity_poly.pdbx_seq_one_letter_code
_entity_poly.pdbx_strand_id
1 'polypeptide(L)'
;FAECGNVPGYDFHGFEAGVLRSYSGERPETPEWVPDAAKSAFARAIPIIMNTEFLPALRPDAGLTFVKSPKSSGKTTALQRLVAADPTARILLVGHRRSLIRAMCRKLRLDCYLDSKSKGSASSQARFGVCLDSLRTIDLKKPYDYVLIDESEQVLAHFFSETMADKRPAILRDLISIISRAS
;
A
#
# COMPACT_ATOMS: atom_id res chain seq x y z
N PHE A 1 6.61 22.85 -7.05
CA PHE A 1 7.91 22.55 -6.44
C PHE A 1 7.81 22.91 -4.97
N ALA A 2 7.66 21.91 -4.11
CA ALA A 2 7.83 22.02 -2.67
C ALA A 2 8.92 21.02 -2.31
N GLU A 3 9.93 21.48 -1.59
CA GLU A 3 11.04 20.67 -1.08
C GLU A 3 10.44 19.59 -0.18
N CYS A 4 10.41 18.34 -0.66
CA CYS A 4 10.29 17.23 0.26
C CYS A 4 11.57 17.26 1.08
N GLY A 5 11.46 17.60 2.37
CA GLY A 5 12.54 17.56 3.33
C GLY A 5 13.30 16.23 3.22
N ASN A 6 14.58 16.27 3.57
CA ASN A 6 15.49 15.15 3.43
C ASN A 6 14.87 13.90 4.08
N VAL A 7 14.40 12.97 3.26
CA VAL A 7 13.74 11.76 3.73
C VAL A 7 14.81 10.93 4.45
N PRO A 8 14.69 10.65 5.76
CA PRO A 8 15.69 9.86 6.48
C PRO A 8 15.92 8.52 5.77
N GLY A 9 17.15 8.00 5.86
CA GLY A 9 17.40 6.61 5.46
C GLY A 9 16.43 5.67 6.19
N TYR A 10 15.93 4.64 5.51
CA TYR A 10 14.95 3.72 6.10
C TYR A 10 15.53 3.00 7.30
N ASP A 11 14.93 3.26 8.45
CA ASP A 11 15.19 2.53 9.66
C ASP A 11 14.13 1.44 9.83
N PHE A 12 14.50 0.19 9.53
CA PHE A 12 13.64 -0.97 9.73
C PHE A 12 13.24 -1.09 11.22
N HIS A 13 14.16 -0.80 12.14
CA HIS A 13 13.88 -0.84 13.57
C HIS A 13 12.99 0.32 13.99
N GLY A 14 13.09 1.48 13.36
CA GLY A 14 12.20 2.63 13.55
C GLY A 14 10.77 2.36 13.09
N PHE A 15 10.60 1.71 11.94
CA PHE A 15 9.28 1.24 11.47
C PHE A 15 8.70 0.20 12.44
N GLU A 16 9.49 -0.80 12.81
CA GLU A 16 9.05 -1.83 13.76
C GLU A 16 8.74 -1.24 15.13
N ALA A 17 9.54 -0.29 15.63
CA ALA A 17 9.31 0.43 16.87
C ALA A 17 8.06 1.34 16.79
N GLY A 18 7.79 1.96 15.64
CA GLY A 18 6.54 2.71 15.41
C GLY A 18 5.33 1.80 15.44
N VAL A 19 5.43 0.64 14.79
CA VAL A 19 4.42 -0.41 14.84
C VAL A 19 4.26 -0.92 16.28
N LEU A 20 5.34 -1.24 17.00
CA LEU A 20 5.35 -1.68 18.41
C LEU A 20 4.80 -0.63 19.38
N ARG A 21 5.09 0.67 19.22
CA ARG A 21 4.46 1.75 20.00
C ARG A 21 2.96 1.81 19.76
N SER A 22 2.53 1.49 18.54
CA SER A 22 1.11 1.32 18.24
C SER A 22 0.50 0.10 18.97
N TYR A 23 1.29 -0.91 19.40
CA TYR A 23 0.81 -2.00 20.29
C TYR A 23 0.54 -1.48 21.71
N SER A 24 1.32 -0.52 22.21
CA SER A 24 1.16 0.03 23.55
C SER A 24 0.06 1.10 23.64
N GLY A 25 -0.70 1.32 22.55
CA GLY A 25 -1.75 2.33 22.45
C GLY A 25 -1.24 3.74 22.18
N GLU A 26 0.08 3.91 22.04
CA GLU A 26 0.68 5.17 21.60
C GLU A 26 0.51 5.30 20.10
N ARG A 27 -0.27 6.29 19.67
CA ARG A 27 -0.32 6.61 18.24
C ARG A 27 1.03 7.15 17.82
N PRO A 28 1.64 6.62 16.75
CA PRO A 28 2.89 7.16 16.25
C PRO A 28 2.64 8.62 15.86
N GLU A 29 3.50 9.51 16.36
CA GLU A 29 3.48 10.91 15.92
C GLU A 29 3.62 10.94 14.40
N THR A 30 2.81 11.77 13.75
CA THR A 30 2.90 11.93 12.29
C THR A 30 4.23 12.61 11.98
N PRO A 31 5.16 11.95 11.27
CA PRO A 31 6.46 12.55 11.00
C PRO A 31 6.33 13.86 10.22
N GLU A 32 7.19 14.83 10.51
CA GLU A 32 7.13 16.18 9.90
C GLU A 32 7.24 16.14 8.37
N TRP A 33 7.97 15.17 7.83
CA TRP A 33 8.14 14.97 6.39
C TRP A 33 6.87 14.45 5.69
N VAL A 34 5.85 14.00 6.42
CA VAL A 34 4.58 13.57 5.83
C VAL A 34 3.83 14.80 5.29
N PRO A 35 3.52 14.85 3.98
CA PRO A 35 2.78 15.97 3.41
C PRO A 35 1.41 16.15 4.04
N ASP A 36 0.94 17.40 4.14
CA ASP A 36 -0.35 17.75 4.77
C ASP A 36 -1.53 16.91 4.25
N ALA A 37 -1.55 16.65 2.94
CA ALA A 37 -2.58 15.83 2.30
C ALA A 37 -2.63 14.38 2.81
N ALA A 38 -1.54 13.86 3.38
CA ALA A 38 -1.46 12.52 3.95
C ALA A 38 -1.55 12.49 5.49
N LYS A 39 -1.38 13.63 6.17
CA LYS A 39 -1.36 13.69 7.66
C LYS A 39 -2.63 13.15 8.28
N SER A 40 -3.80 13.46 7.71
CA SER A 40 -5.09 12.96 8.22
C SER A 40 -5.23 11.44 8.09
N ALA A 41 -4.74 10.84 7.00
CA ALA A 41 -4.73 9.40 6.81
C ALA A 41 -3.80 8.70 7.81
N PHE A 42 -2.62 9.28 8.06
CA PHE A 42 -1.69 8.82 9.09
C PHE A 42 -2.28 8.94 10.50
N ALA A 43 -2.93 10.06 10.83
CA ALA A 43 -3.56 10.27 12.14
C ALA A 43 -4.72 9.30 12.44
N ARG A 44 -5.37 8.80 11.37
CA ARG A 44 -6.45 7.80 11.43
C ARG A 44 -5.94 6.37 11.28
N ALA A 45 -4.63 6.15 11.26
CA ALA A 45 -4.10 4.82 11.05
C ALA A 45 -4.51 3.86 12.17
N ILE A 46 -5.07 2.71 11.81
CA ILE A 46 -5.50 1.67 12.75
C ILE A 46 -4.52 0.49 12.64
N PRO A 47 -3.72 0.23 13.69
CA PRO A 47 -2.88 -0.97 13.74
C PRO A 47 -3.78 -2.18 14.01
N ILE A 48 -3.80 -3.14 13.09
CA ILE A 48 -4.41 -4.44 13.30
C ILE A 48 -3.29 -5.48 13.32
N ILE A 49 -3.00 -5.97 14.51
CA ILE A 49 -1.98 -7.00 14.70
C ILE A 49 -2.65 -8.33 14.98
N MET A 50 -2.21 -9.35 14.26
CA MET A 50 -2.78 -10.68 14.38
C MET A 50 -1.67 -11.73 14.34
N ASN A 51 -1.62 -12.58 15.35
CA ASN A 51 -0.69 -13.70 15.45
C ASN A 51 -1.46 -15.03 15.48
N THR A 52 -2.29 -15.24 14.48
CA THR A 52 -3.12 -16.44 14.32
C THR A 52 -2.97 -16.98 12.90
N GLU A 53 -3.14 -18.29 12.73
CA GLU A 53 -3.06 -18.94 11.40
C GLU A 53 -4.18 -18.46 10.45
N PHE A 54 -5.33 -18.08 11.01
CA PHE A 54 -6.46 -17.55 10.27
C PHE A 54 -6.77 -16.13 10.74
N LEU A 55 -6.61 -15.16 9.85
CA LEU A 55 -7.06 -13.80 10.07
C LEU A 55 -8.59 -13.73 9.98
N PRO A 56 -9.29 -13.04 10.90
CA PRO A 56 -10.68 -12.66 10.72
C PRO A 56 -10.88 -11.85 9.43
N ALA A 57 -12.15 -11.70 9.03
CA ALA A 57 -12.49 -10.84 7.90
C ALA A 57 -12.01 -9.40 8.18
N LEU A 58 -11.09 -8.90 7.35
CA LEU A 58 -10.63 -7.52 7.43
C LEU A 58 -11.80 -6.59 7.10
N ARG A 59 -12.09 -5.66 8.01
CA ARG A 59 -13.00 -4.54 7.79
C ARG A 59 -12.19 -3.27 7.99
N PRO A 60 -11.45 -2.83 6.97
CA PRO A 60 -10.71 -1.58 7.07
C PRO A 60 -11.71 -0.43 7.19
N ASP A 61 -11.59 0.36 8.25
CA ASP A 61 -12.26 1.66 8.33
C ASP A 61 -11.52 2.66 7.43
N ALA A 62 -12.21 3.75 7.08
CA ALA A 62 -11.60 4.83 6.31
C ALA A 62 -10.34 5.37 7.03
N GLY A 63 -9.22 5.36 6.32
CA GLY A 63 -7.89 5.65 6.87
C GLY A 63 -6.86 4.59 6.45
N LEU A 64 -5.79 4.48 7.21
CA LEU A 64 -4.70 3.55 6.93
C LEU A 64 -4.77 2.34 7.87
N THR A 65 -5.00 1.14 7.34
CA THR A 65 -4.98 -0.08 8.16
C THR A 65 -3.65 -0.81 8.00
N PHE A 66 -2.90 -0.97 9.09
CA PHE A 66 -1.67 -1.76 9.09
C PHE A 66 -1.94 -3.18 9.57
N VAL A 67 -1.59 -4.19 8.76
CA VAL A 67 -1.77 -5.60 9.14
C VAL A 67 -0.41 -6.27 9.35
N LYS A 68 -0.01 -6.45 10.62
CA LYS A 68 1.17 -7.25 10.97
C LYS A 68 0.73 -8.66 11.33
N SER A 69 1.18 -9.64 10.57
CA SER A 69 1.03 -11.06 10.90
C SER A 69 2.19 -11.91 10.37
N PRO A 70 2.49 -13.07 10.99
CA PRO A 70 3.60 -13.93 10.58
C PRO A 70 3.47 -14.48 9.16
N LYS A 71 4.55 -15.05 8.62
CA LYS A 71 4.46 -15.86 7.39
C LYS A 71 3.48 -17.02 7.61
N SER A 72 2.79 -17.45 6.55
CA SER A 72 1.75 -18.50 6.55
C SER A 72 0.46 -18.23 7.36
N SER A 73 0.28 -17.04 7.95
CA SER A 73 -0.93 -16.67 8.72
C SER A 73 -2.19 -16.32 7.89
N GLY A 74 -2.22 -16.65 6.60
CA GLY A 74 -3.41 -16.41 5.77
C GLY A 74 -3.67 -14.96 5.34
N LYS A 75 -2.68 -14.04 5.36
CA LYS A 75 -2.82 -12.65 4.84
C LYS A 75 -3.47 -12.59 3.46
N THR A 76 -2.96 -13.41 2.54
CA THR A 76 -3.49 -13.48 1.18
C THR A 76 -4.96 -13.93 1.17
N THR A 77 -5.33 -14.87 2.04
CA THR A 77 -6.72 -15.33 2.18
C THR A 77 -7.61 -14.23 2.76
N ALA A 78 -7.12 -13.44 3.70
CA ALA A 78 -7.84 -12.28 4.23
C ALA A 78 -8.07 -11.21 3.16
N LEU A 79 -7.04 -10.90 2.36
CA LEU A 79 -7.17 -10.00 1.22
C LEU A 79 -8.14 -10.54 0.17
N GLN A 80 -8.12 -11.85 -0.13
CA GLN A 80 -9.09 -12.48 -1.02
C GLN A 80 -10.53 -12.27 -0.54
N ARG A 81 -10.78 -12.44 0.76
CA ARG A 81 -12.10 -12.23 1.37
C ARG A 81 -12.52 -10.76 1.28
N LEU A 82 -11.64 -9.82 1.60
CA LEU A 82 -11.90 -8.37 1.49
C LEU A 82 -12.28 -7.99 0.05
N VAL A 83 -11.45 -8.39 -0.91
CA VAL A 83 -11.62 -8.13 -2.34
C VAL A 83 -12.90 -8.76 -2.88
N ALA A 84 -13.26 -9.96 -2.42
CA ALA A 84 -14.48 -10.66 -2.84
C ALA A 84 -15.77 -10.12 -2.20
N ALA A 85 -15.68 -9.54 -0.99
CA ALA A 85 -16.82 -8.96 -0.29
C ALA A 85 -17.37 -7.70 -0.99
N ASP A 86 -16.52 -7.00 -1.75
CA ASP A 86 -16.91 -5.85 -2.56
C ASP A 86 -16.45 -5.99 -4.02
N PRO A 87 -17.26 -6.64 -4.87
CA PRO A 87 -16.95 -6.81 -6.29
C PRO A 87 -16.95 -5.49 -7.09
N THR A 88 -17.62 -4.46 -6.57
CA THR A 88 -17.77 -3.16 -7.24
C THR A 88 -16.65 -2.19 -6.90
N ALA A 89 -15.94 -2.41 -5.78
CA ALA A 89 -14.83 -1.57 -5.37
C ALA A 89 -13.73 -1.48 -6.42
N ARG A 90 -13.17 -0.28 -6.53
CA ARG A 90 -11.92 0.01 -7.21
C ARG A 90 -10.75 -0.34 -6.28
N ILE A 91 -9.90 -1.24 -6.74
CA ILE A 91 -8.81 -1.81 -5.95
C ILE A 91 -7.49 -1.61 -6.67
N LEU A 92 -6.52 -0.99 -5.99
CA LEU A 92 -5.14 -0.91 -6.42
C LEU A 92 -4.27 -1.79 -5.52
N LEU A 93 -3.63 -2.80 -6.10
CA LEU A 93 -2.60 -3.57 -5.42
C LEU A 93 -1.22 -3.03 -5.80
N VAL A 94 -0.44 -2.62 -4.81
CA VAL A 94 0.94 -2.17 -4.97
C VAL A 94 1.88 -3.21 -4.36
N GLY A 95 2.88 -3.61 -5.13
CA GLY A 95 3.96 -4.49 -4.65
C GLY A 95 5.32 -4.03 -5.17
N HIS A 96 6.38 -4.77 -4.85
CA HIS A 96 7.75 -4.44 -5.27
C HIS A 96 8.30 -5.39 -6.35
N ARG A 97 7.89 -6.66 -6.39
CA ARG A 97 8.42 -7.66 -7.34
C ARG A 97 7.42 -8.04 -8.41
N ARG A 98 7.88 -8.04 -9.67
CA ARG A 98 7.08 -8.37 -10.87
C ARG A 98 6.45 -9.77 -10.83
N SER A 99 7.19 -10.78 -10.38
CA SER A 99 6.68 -12.15 -10.28
C SER A 99 5.61 -12.28 -9.19
N LEU A 100 5.84 -11.63 -8.03
CA LEU A 100 4.91 -11.66 -6.90
C LEU A 100 3.63 -10.89 -7.20
N ILE A 101 3.72 -9.68 -7.76
CA ILE A 101 2.53 -8.88 -8.07
C ILE A 101 1.62 -9.62 -9.06
N ARG A 102 2.17 -10.25 -10.10
CA ARG A 102 1.37 -11.03 -11.05
C ARG A 102 0.70 -12.23 -10.38
N ALA A 103 1.42 -12.95 -9.52
CA ALA A 103 0.85 -14.07 -8.78
C ALA A 103 -0.29 -13.62 -7.84
N MET A 104 -0.12 -12.49 -7.16
CA MET A 104 -1.12 -11.92 -6.27
C MET A 104 -2.34 -11.38 -7.03
N CYS A 105 -2.14 -10.69 -8.15
CA CYS A 105 -3.24 -10.29 -9.05
C CYS A 105 -4.11 -11.49 -9.44
N ARG A 106 -3.51 -12.61 -9.85
CA ARG A 106 -4.26 -13.83 -10.19
C ARG A 106 -5.05 -14.38 -9.01
N LYS A 107 -4.44 -14.41 -7.81
CA LYS A 107 -5.11 -14.88 -6.59
C LYS A 107 -6.28 -14.00 -6.17
N LEU A 108 -6.17 -12.68 -6.38
CA LEU A 108 -7.17 -11.68 -6.03
C LEU A 108 -8.15 -11.36 -7.18
N ARG A 109 -7.98 -12.00 -8.35
CA ARG A 109 -8.75 -11.72 -9.57
C ARG A 109 -8.69 -10.24 -9.98
N LEU A 110 -7.48 -9.68 -9.95
CA LEU A 110 -7.17 -8.32 -10.41
C LEU A 110 -6.43 -8.38 -11.76
N ASP A 111 -6.59 -7.35 -12.57
CA ASP A 111 -5.74 -7.12 -13.73
C ASP A 111 -4.30 -6.80 -13.30
N CYS A 112 -3.32 -7.13 -14.13
CA CYS A 112 -1.90 -6.93 -13.82
C CYS A 112 -1.21 -6.13 -14.91
N TYR A 113 -0.47 -5.08 -14.55
CA TYR A 113 0.23 -4.21 -15.50
C TYR A 113 1.22 -4.91 -16.44
N LEU A 114 1.66 -6.11 -16.07
CA LEU A 114 2.58 -6.92 -16.84
C LEU A 114 1.90 -7.74 -17.94
N ASP A 115 0.57 -7.78 -17.97
CA ASP A 115 -0.19 -8.57 -18.92
C ASP A 115 -0.62 -7.69 -20.10
N SER A 116 -0.45 -8.17 -21.32
CA SER A 116 -0.64 -7.36 -22.54
C SER A 116 -2.07 -6.83 -22.70
N LYS A 117 -3.05 -7.53 -22.13
CA LYS A 117 -4.48 -7.18 -22.21
C LYS A 117 -4.87 -5.98 -21.35
N SER A 118 -4.07 -5.61 -20.36
CA SER A 118 -4.42 -4.54 -19.42
C SER A 118 -3.87 -3.16 -19.82
N LYS A 119 -3.07 -3.11 -20.89
CA LYS A 119 -2.49 -1.88 -21.44
C LYS A 119 -3.46 -1.22 -22.41
N GLY A 120 -4.44 -0.45 -21.95
CA GLY A 120 -5.26 0.28 -22.93
C GLY A 120 -6.45 1.12 -22.49
N SER A 121 -7.02 0.99 -21.29
CA SER A 121 -8.15 1.85 -20.91
C SER A 121 -8.21 2.17 -19.43
N ALA A 122 -8.70 3.37 -19.10
CA ALA A 122 -9.01 3.77 -17.73
C ALA A 122 -10.06 2.86 -17.05
N SER A 123 -10.87 2.14 -17.84
CA SER A 123 -11.81 1.13 -17.34
C SER A 123 -11.13 -0.17 -16.91
N SER A 124 -9.96 -0.53 -17.48
CA SER A 124 -9.21 -1.72 -17.05
C SER A 124 -8.53 -1.53 -15.70
N GLN A 125 -8.30 -0.28 -15.29
CA GLN A 125 -7.65 0.04 -14.02
C GLN A 125 -8.62 0.18 -12.84
N ALA A 126 -9.81 -0.43 -12.91
CA ALA A 126 -10.69 -0.48 -11.74
C ALA A 126 -10.14 -1.42 -10.67
N ARG A 127 -9.61 -2.58 -11.05
CA ARG A 127 -9.15 -3.62 -10.12
C ARG A 127 -7.81 -4.13 -10.60
N PHE A 128 -6.73 -3.48 -10.19
CA PHE A 128 -5.45 -3.51 -10.89
C PHE A 128 -4.28 -3.67 -9.93
N GLY A 129 -3.25 -4.40 -10.34
CA GLY A 129 -2.00 -4.53 -9.59
C GLY A 129 -0.78 -4.06 -10.37
N VAL A 130 0.09 -3.36 -9.65
CA VAL A 130 1.25 -2.66 -10.20
C VAL A 130 2.45 -2.74 -9.25
N CYS A 131 3.67 -2.67 -9.80
CA CYS A 131 4.86 -2.46 -8.99
C CYS A 131 5.02 -0.98 -8.62
N LEU A 132 5.67 -0.72 -7.49
CA LEU A 132 5.99 0.63 -7.01
C LEU A 132 6.63 1.52 -8.11
N ASP A 133 7.62 0.98 -8.82
CA ASP A 133 8.33 1.68 -9.91
C ASP A 133 7.43 2.07 -11.11
N SER A 134 6.24 1.47 -11.20
CA SER A 134 5.28 1.65 -12.28
C SER A 134 4.01 2.39 -11.85
N LEU A 135 3.97 2.95 -10.63
CA LEU A 135 2.83 3.74 -10.12
C LEU A 135 2.45 4.89 -11.05
N ARG A 136 3.42 5.50 -11.73
CA ARG A 136 3.19 6.57 -12.72
C ARG A 136 2.29 6.19 -13.91
N THR A 137 2.03 4.90 -14.12
CA THR A 137 1.15 4.40 -15.19
C THR A 137 -0.32 4.34 -14.77
N ILE A 138 -0.62 4.66 -13.51
CA ILE A 138 -1.97 4.62 -12.96
C ILE A 138 -2.72 5.90 -13.34
N ASP A 139 -3.93 5.74 -13.85
CA ASP A 139 -4.87 6.84 -14.07
C ASP A 139 -5.48 7.27 -12.74
N LEU A 140 -5.18 8.51 -12.33
CA LEU A 140 -5.63 9.11 -11.09
C LEU A 140 -6.98 9.86 -11.23
N LYS A 141 -7.66 9.78 -12.37
CA LYS A 141 -8.97 10.44 -12.60
C LYS A 141 -10.06 9.93 -11.66
N LYS A 142 -10.00 8.66 -11.28
CA LYS A 142 -10.97 8.04 -10.36
C LYS A 142 -10.24 7.48 -9.14
N PRO A 143 -10.69 7.83 -7.92
CA PRO A 143 -10.09 7.30 -6.70
C PRO A 143 -10.25 5.78 -6.61
N TYR A 144 -9.44 5.16 -5.76
CA TYR A 144 -9.57 3.75 -5.40
C TYR A 144 -10.22 3.65 -4.02
N ASP A 145 -11.17 2.73 -3.86
CA ASP A 145 -11.77 2.45 -2.54
C ASP A 145 -10.76 1.71 -1.65
N TYR A 146 -9.95 0.82 -2.25
CA TYR A 146 -8.89 0.11 -1.54
C TYR A 146 -7.54 0.25 -2.23
N VAL A 147 -6.54 0.75 -1.49
CA VAL A 147 -5.12 0.70 -1.87
C VAL A 147 -4.43 -0.33 -0.98
N LEU A 148 -4.13 -1.49 -1.56
CA LEU A 148 -3.53 -2.62 -0.87
C LEU A 148 -2.02 -2.61 -1.13
N ILE A 149 -1.22 -2.67 -0.06
CA ILE A 149 0.23 -2.82 -0.16
C ILE A 149 0.60 -4.16 0.45
N ASP A 150 0.95 -5.14 -0.39
CA ASP A 150 1.42 -6.45 0.06
C ASP A 150 2.94 -6.40 0.31
N GLU A 151 3.42 -7.12 1.31
CA GLU A 151 4.83 -7.10 1.73
C GLU A 151 5.35 -5.66 1.93
N SER A 152 4.58 -4.81 2.63
CA SER A 152 4.85 -3.37 2.79
C SER A 152 6.27 -3.07 3.28
N GLU A 153 6.84 -3.89 4.16
CA GLU A 153 8.24 -3.77 4.59
C GLU A 153 9.23 -3.88 3.42
N GLN A 154 9.00 -4.81 2.49
CA GLN A 154 9.85 -4.97 1.31
C GLN A 154 9.61 -3.85 0.28
N VAL A 155 8.37 -3.36 0.18
CA VAL A 155 8.03 -2.19 -0.65
C VAL A 155 8.73 -0.95 -0.12
N LEU A 156 8.70 -0.71 1.19
CA LEU A 156 9.40 0.40 1.84
C LEU A 156 10.91 0.23 1.68
N ALA A 157 11.48 -0.94 1.99
CA ALA A 157 12.92 -1.19 1.84
C ALA A 157 13.42 -0.90 0.40
N HIS A 158 12.63 -1.28 -0.62
CA HIS A 158 12.93 -0.93 -2.01
C HIS A 158 12.78 0.57 -2.28
N PHE A 159 11.75 1.23 -1.76
CA PHE A 159 11.55 2.66 -1.92
C PHE A 159 12.73 3.50 -1.38
N PHE A 160 13.34 3.05 -0.27
CA PHE A 160 14.46 3.72 0.36
C PHE A 160 15.84 3.23 -0.09
N SER A 161 15.92 2.26 -1.01
CA SER A 161 17.20 1.83 -1.56
C SER A 161 17.88 2.94 -2.38
N GLU A 162 19.20 2.82 -2.54
CA GLU A 162 19.98 3.74 -3.40
C GLU A 162 19.55 3.66 -4.87
N THR A 163 19.13 2.48 -5.33
CA THR A 163 18.65 2.26 -6.70
C THR A 163 17.38 3.05 -7.03
N MET A 164 16.68 3.56 -6.00
CA MET A 164 15.51 4.42 -6.15
C MET A 164 15.78 5.90 -5.90
N ALA A 165 17.00 6.32 -5.53
CA ALA A 165 17.29 7.69 -5.08
C ALA A 165 16.75 8.77 -6.04
N ASP A 166 17.03 8.66 -7.34
CA ASP A 166 16.61 9.66 -8.34
C ASP A 166 15.10 9.65 -8.61
N LYS A 167 14.44 8.51 -8.43
CA LYS A 167 13.00 8.31 -8.72
C LYS A 167 12.12 8.45 -7.50
N ARG A 168 12.70 8.35 -6.30
CA ARG A 168 12.01 8.34 -5.00
C ARG A 168 11.08 9.53 -4.83
N PRO A 169 11.47 10.79 -5.13
CA PRO A 169 10.56 11.93 -4.96
C PRO A 169 9.32 11.84 -5.85
N ALA A 170 9.45 11.34 -7.07
CA ALA A 170 8.33 11.18 -8.00
C ALA A 170 7.40 10.05 -7.55
N ILE A 171 7.97 8.89 -7.21
CA ILE A 171 7.22 7.73 -6.73
C ILE A 171 6.47 8.05 -5.43
N LEU A 172 7.10 8.81 -4.52
CA LEU A 172 6.47 9.23 -3.27
C LEU A 172 5.24 10.11 -3.52
N ARG A 173 5.38 11.09 -4.42
CA ARG A 173 4.29 11.98 -4.80
C ARG A 173 3.13 11.20 -5.41
N ASP A 174 3.42 10.24 -6.29
CA ASP A 174 2.40 9.39 -6.91
C ASP A 174 1.67 8.55 -5.84
N LEU A 175 2.42 7.90 -4.94
CA LEU A 175 1.86 7.10 -3.87
C LEU A 175 0.99 7.93 -2.91
N ILE A 176 1.47 9.11 -2.51
CA ILE A 176 0.73 10.02 -1.62
C ILE A 176 -0.53 10.56 -2.30
N SER A 177 -0.44 10.91 -3.58
CA SER A 177 -1.59 11.36 -4.38
C SER A 177 -2.66 10.27 -4.49
N ILE A 178 -2.24 9.01 -4.64
CA ILE A 178 -3.15 7.86 -4.65
C ILE A 178 -3.82 7.66 -3.29
N ILE A 179 -3.03 7.60 -2.21
CA ILE A 179 -3.54 7.34 -0.85
C ILE A 179 -4.46 8.45 -0.37
N SER A 180 -4.10 9.72 -0.60
CA SER A 180 -4.91 10.89 -0.17
C SER A 180 -6.26 11.01 -0.87
N ARG A 181 -6.43 10.33 -2.02
CA ARG A 181 -7.69 10.29 -2.77
C ARG A 181 -8.52 9.05 -2.47
N ALA A 182 -7.96 8.05 -1.80
CA ALA A 182 -8.69 6.83 -1.49
C ALA A 182 -9.85 7.14 -0.53
N SER A 183 -11.02 6.55 -0.81
CA SER A 183 -12.28 6.84 -0.13
C SER A 183 -12.75 5.67 0.72
#